data_AF-A0A0F9HP64-F1
#
_entry.id   AF-A0A0F9HP64-F1
#
_cell.length_a   1.000
_cell.length_b   1.000
_cell.length_c   1.000
_cell.angle_alpha   90.00
_cell.angle_beta   90.00
_cell.angle_gamma   90.00
#
_symmetry.space_group_name_H-M   'P 1'
#
loop_
_entity.id
_entity.type
_entity.pdbx_description
1 polymer ?
#
loop_
_entity_poly.entity_id
_entity_poly.type
_entity_poly.pdbx_seq_one_letter_code
_entity_poly.pdbx_strand_id
1 'polypeptide(L)'
;MAKSEEAKKDLYQNLDLSVLDRLMVAELLPARQDITMLRLIRVFRESLSFSQEELAILDFQPGPENQGLQWKDEGAARVGIKRVSVPVAIYLDLQEKLKQLNADKQLTAGHMDLYERLVG
;
A
#
# COMPACT_ATOMS: atom_id res chain seq x y z
N MET A 1 -15.08 15.28 -22.49
CA MET A 1 -14.27 14.21 -21.84
C MET A 1 -13.22 14.78 -20.89
N ALA A 2 -12.54 15.90 -21.19
CA ALA A 2 -11.52 16.50 -20.30
C ALA A 2 -11.97 16.84 -18.85
N LYS A 3 -13.20 17.35 -18.64
CA LYS A 3 -13.69 17.71 -17.28
C LYS A 3 -13.80 16.52 -16.30
N SER A 4 -13.86 15.29 -16.81
CA SER A 4 -13.99 14.08 -15.97
C SER A 4 -12.65 13.56 -15.45
N GLU A 5 -11.53 13.88 -16.09
CA GLU A 5 -10.19 13.50 -15.61
C GLU A 5 -9.66 14.52 -14.60
N GLU A 6 -9.96 15.80 -14.79
CA GLU A 6 -9.62 16.86 -13.83
C GLU A 6 -10.35 16.70 -12.50
N ALA A 7 -11.66 16.39 -12.50
CA ALA A 7 -12.39 16.13 -11.27
C ALA A 7 -11.93 14.87 -10.51
N LYS A 8 -11.28 13.91 -11.18
CA LYS A 8 -10.69 12.74 -10.53
C LYS A 8 -9.38 13.05 -9.81
N LYS A 9 -8.63 14.08 -10.23
CA LYS A 9 -7.38 14.50 -9.55
C LYS A 9 -7.64 14.98 -8.13
N ASP A 10 -8.81 15.55 -7.86
CA ASP A 10 -9.14 16.07 -6.53
C ASP A 10 -9.61 14.98 -5.56
N LEU A 11 -9.99 13.81 -6.08
CA LEU A 11 -10.53 12.70 -5.29
C LEU A 11 -9.54 11.55 -5.08
N TYR A 12 -8.41 11.56 -5.79
CA TYR A 12 -7.41 10.50 -5.74
C TYR A 12 -5.99 11.05 -5.69
N GLN A 13 -5.13 10.39 -4.91
CA GLN A 13 -3.68 10.57 -4.90
C GLN A 13 -3.01 9.41 -5.63
N ASN A 14 -1.95 9.68 -6.39
CA ASN A 14 -1.17 8.62 -7.02
C ASN A 14 0.06 8.32 -6.17
N LEU A 15 0.26 7.05 -5.85
CA LEU A 15 1.44 6.57 -5.14
C LEU A 15 2.22 5.60 -6.01
N ASP A 16 3.52 5.78 -6.02
CA ASP A 16 4.46 4.87 -6.67
C ASP A 16 4.96 3.89 -5.59
N LEU A 17 4.44 2.66 -5.61
CA LEU A 17 4.62 1.67 -4.54
C LEU A 17 5.51 0.51 -4.99
N SER A 18 6.54 0.21 -4.21
CA SER A 18 7.32 -1.04 -4.32
C SER A 18 6.51 -2.25 -3.82
N VAL A 19 7.10 -3.45 -3.94
CA VAL A 19 6.53 -4.68 -3.37
C VAL A 19 6.30 -4.54 -1.86
N LEU A 20 7.32 -4.07 -1.13
CA LEU A 20 7.24 -3.87 0.32
C LEU A 20 6.17 -2.83 0.66
N ASP A 21 6.14 -1.70 -0.06
CA ASP A 21 5.14 -0.66 0.19
C ASP A 21 3.71 -1.18 0.02
N ARG A 22 3.45 -2.00 -1.01
CA ARG A 22 2.11 -2.57 -1.25
C ARG A 22 1.67 -3.46 -0.10
N LEU A 23 2.59 -4.23 0.48
CA LEU A 23 2.33 -5.07 1.65
C LEU A 23 2.08 -4.21 2.90
N MET A 24 2.95 -3.24 3.17
CA MET A 24 2.81 -2.33 4.33
C MET A 24 1.51 -1.53 4.27
N VAL A 25 1.18 -0.95 3.10
CA VAL A 25 -0.09 -0.24 2.92
C VAL A 25 -1.27 -1.17 3.16
N ALA A 26 -1.24 -2.41 2.64
CA ALA A 26 -2.32 -3.37 2.83
C ALA A 26 -2.55 -3.72 4.32
N GLU A 27 -1.47 -3.80 5.11
CA GLU A 27 -1.51 -4.03 6.56
C GLU A 27 -2.07 -2.84 7.34
N LEU A 28 -1.83 -1.61 6.87
CA LEU A 28 -2.33 -0.38 7.49
C LEU A 28 -3.82 -0.12 7.25
N LEU A 29 -4.43 -0.78 6.25
CA LEU A 29 -5.84 -0.57 5.93
C LEU A 29 -6.76 -1.06 7.06
N PRO A 30 -7.73 -0.24 7.49
CA PRO A 30 -8.56 -0.57 8.64
C PRO A 30 -9.48 -1.77 8.36
N ALA A 31 -9.58 -2.68 9.33
CA ALA A 31 -10.42 -3.87 9.24
C ALA A 31 -11.91 -3.61 9.57
N ARG A 32 -12.24 -2.46 10.16
CA ARG A 32 -13.59 -2.07 10.58
C ARG A 32 -13.85 -0.61 10.24
N GLN A 33 -14.87 -0.35 9.43
CA GLN A 33 -15.33 0.97 9.02
C GLN A 33 -16.82 0.89 8.60
N ASP A 34 -17.43 2.03 8.22
CA ASP A 34 -18.74 2.02 7.57
C ASP A 34 -18.71 1.32 6.18
N ILE A 35 -19.90 0.96 5.67
CA ILE A 35 -20.03 0.20 4.42
C ILE A 35 -19.47 0.94 3.19
N THR A 36 -19.51 2.27 3.17
CA THR A 36 -19.01 3.06 2.06
C THR A 36 -17.49 2.99 2.04
N MET A 37 -16.86 3.19 3.18
CA MET A 37 -15.41 3.09 3.32
C MET A 37 -14.90 1.66 3.08
N LEU A 38 -15.61 0.64 3.58
CA LEU A 38 -15.26 -0.76 3.32
C LEU A 38 -15.29 -1.10 1.81
N ARG A 39 -16.20 -0.48 1.03
CA ARG A 39 -16.21 -0.64 -0.44
C ARG A 39 -15.00 0.00 -1.09
N LEU A 40 -14.60 1.20 -0.65
CA LEU A 40 -13.40 1.88 -1.15
C LEU A 40 -12.14 1.06 -0.83
N ILE A 41 -12.03 0.59 0.42
CA ILE A 41 -10.91 -0.26 0.87
C ILE A 41 -10.84 -1.53 0.05
N ARG A 42 -11.97 -2.17 -0.26
CA ARG A 42 -11.99 -3.37 -1.11
C ARG A 42 -11.38 -3.11 -2.49
N VAL A 43 -11.86 -2.07 -3.18
CA VAL A 43 -11.33 -1.70 -4.51
C VAL A 43 -9.85 -1.32 -4.44
N PHE A 44 -9.46 -0.63 -3.39
CA PHE A 44 -8.06 -0.26 -3.18
C PHE A 44 -7.17 -1.49 -2.88
N ARG A 45 -7.64 -2.48 -2.11
CA ARG A 45 -6.91 -3.75 -1.90
C ARG A 45 -6.70 -4.51 -3.21
N GLU A 46 -7.67 -4.49 -4.11
CA GLU A 46 -7.53 -5.08 -5.43
C GLU A 46 -6.42 -4.37 -6.25
N SER A 47 -6.26 -3.05 -6.12
CA SER A 47 -5.17 -2.33 -6.81
C SER A 47 -3.78 -2.57 -6.20
N LEU A 48 -3.70 -2.89 -4.90
CA LEU A 48 -2.47 -3.31 -4.22
C LEU A 48 -2.08 -4.77 -4.54
N SER A 49 -3.04 -5.60 -4.93
CA SER A 49 -2.85 -7.05 -5.15
C SER A 49 -1.91 -7.36 -6.31
N PHE A 50 -1.17 -8.46 -6.19
CA PHE A 50 -0.19 -8.92 -7.17
C PHE A 50 -0.86 -9.76 -8.28
N SER A 51 -0.46 -9.55 -9.54
CA SER A 51 -0.87 -10.40 -10.67
C SER A 51 -0.25 -11.79 -10.56
N GLN A 52 -0.77 -12.77 -11.30
CA GLN A 52 -0.18 -14.11 -11.34
C GLN A 52 1.26 -14.10 -11.86
N GLU A 53 1.58 -13.22 -12.82
CA GLU A 53 2.97 -13.09 -13.29
C GLU A 53 3.87 -12.47 -12.22
N GLU A 54 3.38 -11.43 -11.50
CA GLU A 54 4.11 -10.83 -10.38
C GLU A 54 4.38 -11.88 -9.30
N LEU A 55 3.37 -12.67 -8.91
CA LEU A 55 3.50 -13.73 -7.91
C LEU A 55 4.56 -14.78 -8.32
N ALA A 56 4.58 -15.18 -9.59
CA ALA A 56 5.56 -16.12 -10.11
C ALA A 56 7.00 -15.55 -10.14
N ILE A 57 7.14 -14.25 -10.39
CA ILE A 57 8.44 -13.56 -10.39
C ILE A 57 8.97 -13.37 -8.96
N LEU A 58 8.08 -13.00 -8.03
CA LEU A 58 8.43 -12.75 -6.63
C LEU A 58 8.82 -14.02 -5.89
N ASP A 59 8.20 -15.14 -6.25
CA ASP A 59 8.47 -16.46 -5.66
C ASP A 59 8.38 -16.38 -4.12
N PHE A 60 7.20 -15.99 -3.63
CA PHE A 60 6.95 -15.86 -2.20
C PHE A 60 7.15 -17.19 -1.49
N GLN A 61 8.02 -17.19 -0.47
CA GLN A 61 8.31 -18.33 0.37
C GLN A 61 8.05 -17.97 1.84
N PRO A 62 7.71 -18.94 2.71
CA PRO A 62 7.75 -18.72 4.15
C PRO A 62 9.17 -18.29 4.57
N GLY A 63 9.26 -17.25 5.38
CA GLY A 63 10.49 -16.83 6.02
C GLY A 63 10.96 -17.86 7.05
N PRO A 64 12.26 -17.88 7.38
CA PRO A 64 12.77 -18.73 8.45
C PRO A 64 12.11 -18.36 9.79
N GLU A 65 11.92 -19.35 10.67
CA GLU A 65 11.56 -19.14 12.08
C GLU A 65 10.33 -18.23 12.33
N ASN A 66 9.27 -18.37 11.53
CA ASN A 66 8.04 -17.57 11.61
C ASN A 66 8.22 -16.06 11.33
N GLN A 67 9.29 -15.66 10.63
CA GLN A 67 9.54 -14.26 10.25
C GLN A 67 8.65 -13.75 9.09
N GLY A 68 7.50 -14.38 8.87
CA GLY A 68 6.53 -13.96 7.84
C GLY A 68 6.84 -14.51 6.45
N LEU A 69 6.65 -13.69 5.42
CA LEU A 69 6.90 -14.01 4.02
C LEU A 69 8.23 -13.39 3.56
N GLN A 70 8.99 -14.14 2.78
CA GLN A 70 10.17 -13.67 2.05
C GLN A 70 9.94 -13.79 0.54
N TRP A 71 10.65 -12.98 -0.24
CA TRP A 71 10.64 -13.00 -1.70
C TRP A 71 12.05 -12.76 -2.24
N LYS A 72 12.27 -13.03 -3.52
CA LYS A 72 13.57 -12.78 -4.16
C LYS A 72 13.79 -11.30 -4.43
N ASP A 73 14.95 -10.77 -4.05
CA ASP A 73 15.32 -9.38 -4.33
C ASP A 73 15.35 -9.10 -5.83
N GLU A 74 15.86 -10.03 -6.65
CA GLU A 74 15.83 -9.90 -8.12
C GLU A 74 14.40 -9.93 -8.66
N GLY A 75 13.51 -10.68 -8.00
CA GLY A 75 12.09 -10.72 -8.32
C GLY A 75 11.43 -9.37 -8.05
N ALA A 76 11.68 -8.79 -6.88
CA ALA A 76 11.18 -7.47 -6.51
C ALA A 76 11.70 -6.37 -7.45
N ALA A 77 12.98 -6.42 -7.84
CA ALA A 77 13.55 -5.49 -8.81
C ALA A 77 12.88 -5.60 -10.19
N ARG A 78 12.49 -6.81 -10.61
CA ARG A 78 11.80 -7.05 -11.89
C ARG A 78 10.33 -6.61 -11.88
N VAL A 79 9.62 -6.84 -10.78
CA VAL A 79 8.26 -6.31 -10.59
C VAL A 79 8.29 -4.78 -10.53
N GLY A 80 9.30 -4.22 -9.88
CA GLY A 80 9.55 -2.79 -9.84
C GLY A 80 8.49 -2.01 -9.07
N ILE A 81 8.34 -0.75 -9.46
CA ILE A 81 7.43 0.20 -8.82
C ILE A 81 6.09 0.24 -9.59
N LYS A 82 4.99 0.07 -8.86
CA LYS A 82 3.63 0.16 -9.40
C LYS A 82 2.99 1.48 -9.00
N ARG A 83 2.50 2.25 -9.99
CA ARG A 83 1.65 3.41 -9.73
C ARG A 83 0.25 2.98 -9.36
N VAL A 84 -0.21 3.38 -8.17
CA VAL A 84 -1.53 3.05 -7.63
C VAL A 84 -2.31 4.33 -7.34
N SER A 85 -3.56 4.38 -7.79
CA SER A 85 -4.48 5.48 -7.47
C SER A 85 -5.21 5.18 -6.16
N VAL A 86 -5.06 6.07 -5.18
CA VAL A 86 -5.57 5.95 -3.82
C VAL A 86 -6.67 6.98 -3.62
N PRO A 87 -7.90 6.60 -3.22
CA PRO A 87 -8.91 7.56 -2.81
C PRO A 87 -8.38 8.48 -1.70
N VAL A 88 -8.62 9.80 -1.79
CA VAL A 88 -8.11 10.77 -0.80
C VAL A 88 -8.50 10.40 0.63
N ALA A 89 -9.71 9.88 0.85
CA ALA A 89 -10.13 9.45 2.18
C ALA A 89 -9.24 8.33 2.75
N ILE A 90 -8.86 7.34 1.93
CA ILE A 90 -7.92 6.29 2.35
C ILE A 90 -6.52 6.85 2.54
N TYR A 91 -6.09 7.77 1.68
CA TYR A 91 -4.79 8.42 1.79
C TYR A 91 -4.63 9.14 3.13
N LEU A 92 -5.65 9.89 3.56
CA LEU A 92 -5.68 10.58 4.85
C LEU A 92 -5.66 9.59 6.03
N ASP A 93 -6.47 8.52 5.96
CA ASP A 93 -6.48 7.45 6.97
C ASP A 93 -5.09 6.80 7.12
N LEU A 94 -4.37 6.56 6.01
CA LEU A 94 -3.00 6.03 6.04
C LEU A 94 -2.02 6.98 6.74
N GLN A 95 -2.10 8.29 6.46
CA GLN A 95 -1.28 9.30 7.12
C GLN A 95 -1.55 9.33 8.63
N GLU A 96 -2.81 9.32 9.04
CA GLU A 96 -3.18 9.29 10.46
C GLU A 96 -2.68 8.02 11.14
N LYS A 97 -2.81 6.87 10.49
CA LYS A 97 -2.34 5.59 11.03
C LYS A 97 -0.82 5.58 11.22
N LEU A 98 -0.07 6.08 10.24
CA LEU A 98 1.39 6.20 10.31
C LEU A 98 1.83 7.17 11.42
N LYS A 99 1.16 8.32 11.56
CA LYS A 99 1.39 9.26 12.67
C LYS A 99 1.13 8.61 14.03
N GLN A 100 0.05 7.84 14.14
CA GLN A 100 -0.29 7.12 15.37
C GLN A 100 0.76 6.06 15.71
N LEU A 101 1.18 5.23 14.74
CA LEU A 101 2.25 4.26 14.96
C LEU A 101 3.57 4.92 15.38
N ASN A 102 3.90 6.10 14.84
CA ASN A 102 5.05 6.86 15.27
C ASN A 102 4.92 7.34 16.72
N ALA A 103 3.78 7.95 17.07
CA ALA A 103 3.47 8.40 18.41
C ALA A 103 3.56 7.25 19.44
N ASP A 104 3.11 6.06 19.04
CA ASP A 104 3.11 4.85 19.86
C ASP A 104 4.46 4.10 19.84
N LYS A 105 5.46 4.57 19.08
CA LYS A 105 6.77 3.93 18.85
C LYS A 105 6.67 2.51 18.28
N GLN A 106 5.69 2.28 17.42
CA GLN A 106 5.40 1.00 16.76
C GLN A 106 5.77 0.98 15.28
N LEU A 107 6.35 2.07 14.74
CA LEU A 107 6.92 2.04 13.39
C LEU A 107 8.09 1.04 13.34
N THR A 108 8.01 0.13 12.39
CA THR A 108 9.14 -0.75 12.03
C THR A 108 9.97 -0.11 10.92
N ALA A 109 11.18 -0.63 10.68
CA ALA A 109 12.03 -0.17 9.58
C ALA A 109 11.33 -0.24 8.21
N GLY A 110 10.46 -1.22 7.99
CA GLY A 110 9.66 -1.35 6.78
C GLY A 110 8.66 -0.22 6.54
N HIS A 111 8.34 0.58 7.57
CA HIS A 111 7.46 1.73 7.44
C HIS A 111 8.20 3.03 7.08
N MET A 112 9.54 3.07 7.18
CA MET A 112 10.30 4.33 7.12
C MET A 112 10.06 5.10 5.82
N ASP A 113 10.31 4.46 4.67
CA ASP A 113 10.15 5.09 3.35
C ASP A 113 8.70 5.51 3.08
N LEU A 114 7.73 4.76 3.60
CA LEU A 114 6.31 5.11 3.47
C LEU A 114 5.95 6.30 4.36
N TYR A 115 6.48 6.35 5.58
CA TYR A 115 6.27 7.46 6.51
C TYR A 115 6.85 8.76 5.97
N GLU A 116 8.10 8.76 5.50
CA GLU A 116 8.75 9.96 4.94
C GLU A 116 7.99 10.51 3.73
N ARG A 117 7.48 9.65 2.84
CA ARG A 117 6.75 10.09 1.65
C ARG A 117 5.33 10.57 1.93
N LEU A 118 4.64 9.97 2.91
CA LEU A 118 3.24 10.27 3.18
C LEU A 118 3.06 11.31 4.28
N VAL A 119 3.96 11.38 5.26
CA VAL A 119 3.81 12.22 6.46
C VAL A 119 4.88 13.31 6.56
N GLY A 120 6.10 13.00 6.09
CA GLY A 120 7.27 13.87 6.17
C GLY A 120 7.21 15.14 5.33
#